data_AF-T1DIF2-F1
#
_entry.id   AF-T1DIF2-F1
#
_cell.length_a   1.000
_cell.length_b   1.000
_cell.length_c   1.000
_cell.angle_alpha   90.00
_cell.angle_beta   90.00
_cell.angle_gamma   90.00
#
_symmetry.space_group_name_H-M   'P 1'
#
loop_
_entity.id
_entity.type
_entity.pdbx_description
1 polymer ?
#
loop_
_entity_poly.entity_id
_entity_poly.type
_entity_poly.pdbx_seq_one_letter_code
_entity_poly.pdbx_strand_id
1 'polypeptide(L)'
;MSTSFVAPRVLRWLRGTALLGVAALALLLALPAQAVPMFARETGQPCSACHIGGFGPQLTPFGRQFKLDGYRLDVHKGWDTHLSAMAVESFTHTQQPQAAPPAPNYGLNNNTELEQASIFYGGKLADHWGMLGQFTYQQATGQWGWDNTDVRYAHNYMLGGKGGVFGVSINNNPTVSDVFQTAPAWMYPYFATDLVPGPPASPAIMGAFGGQVVGTTAYTMFDSHWYGEAGFYRTLPSSLLQRRPFNAGFDGRIVGAAPYARVAYTRNIGAGDIEVGGMFFDARQGQIGTNGNGTVVSVAGPYNEYKDYGVDASYQYLGTGKNIFTADALYVTEQQTLTGTYSQGGSSNLRNTVNSLNLNGSYWYENTYGITLAGFRNNGTADPILYANRTGSPLTQGYMVEFNINPFGKFNSFDQPWVNLRFGLQYTYYTLFDGAASNFDGAGTNAHANNTLFAYVW
;
A
#
# COMPACT_ATOMS: atom_id res chain seq x y z
N MET A 1 9.06 64.22 12.02
CA MET A 1 7.88 63.49 11.52
C MET A 1 8.37 62.17 10.96
N SER A 2 7.85 61.09 11.54
CA SER A 2 8.32 59.70 11.49
C SER A 2 8.09 59.03 10.14
N THR A 3 9.13 58.40 9.59
CA THR A 3 9.08 57.50 8.43
C THR A 3 8.83 56.07 8.89
N SER A 4 7.65 55.52 8.59
CA SER A 4 7.29 54.13 8.88
C SER A 4 7.64 53.25 7.68
N PHE A 5 8.65 52.38 7.82
CA PHE A 5 8.94 51.30 6.88
C PHE A 5 7.91 50.19 7.07
N VAL A 6 7.02 49.99 6.09
CA VAL A 6 6.12 48.85 6.02
C VAL A 6 6.87 47.70 5.35
N ALA A 7 7.19 46.65 6.10
CA ALA A 7 7.75 45.42 5.53
C ALA A 7 6.71 44.74 4.61
N PRO A 8 7.13 44.13 3.48
CA PRO A 8 6.22 43.51 2.53
C PRO A 8 5.45 42.34 3.17
N ARG A 9 4.14 42.25 2.88
CA ARG A 9 3.18 41.30 3.47
C ARG A 9 3.63 39.82 3.37
N VAL A 10 4.49 39.48 2.42
CA VAL A 10 5.03 38.12 2.18
C VAL A 10 5.94 37.64 3.33
N LEU A 11 6.69 38.55 3.97
CA LEU A 11 7.63 38.18 5.04
C LEU A 11 6.94 37.87 6.39
N ARG A 12 5.71 38.36 6.57
CA ARG A 12 4.89 38.08 7.76
C ARG A 12 4.24 36.69 7.73
N TRP A 13 3.88 36.19 6.53
CA TRP A 13 3.33 34.84 6.36
C TRP A 13 4.38 33.74 6.53
N LEU A 14 5.62 33.96 6.06
CA LEU A 14 6.74 33.02 6.25
C LEU A 14 7.18 32.90 7.72
N ARG A 15 7.07 33.99 8.51
CA ARG A 15 7.36 33.94 9.94
C ARG A 15 6.26 33.29 10.76
N GLY A 16 4.99 33.48 10.40
CA GLY A 16 3.85 32.84 11.09
C GLY A 16 3.78 31.33 10.85
N THR A 17 4.07 30.88 9.64
CA THR A 17 4.09 29.46 9.25
C THR A 17 5.34 28.73 9.77
N ALA A 18 6.52 29.36 9.75
CA ALA A 18 7.71 28.77 10.37
C ALA A 18 7.59 28.66 11.90
N LEU A 19 6.95 29.63 12.57
CA LEU A 19 6.72 29.57 14.02
C LEU A 19 5.64 28.55 14.40
N LEU A 20 4.59 28.39 13.58
CA LEU A 20 3.60 27.32 13.77
C LEU A 20 4.19 25.93 13.47
N GLY A 21 5.05 25.81 12.45
CA GLY A 21 5.77 24.57 12.15
C GLY A 21 6.78 24.19 13.24
N VAL A 22 7.52 25.16 13.79
CA VAL A 22 8.43 24.93 14.92
C VAL A 22 7.66 24.67 16.21
N ALA A 23 6.52 25.32 16.45
CA ALA A 23 5.67 25.06 17.60
C ALA A 23 4.94 23.71 17.51
N ALA A 24 4.48 23.32 16.32
CA ALA A 24 3.91 21.99 16.06
C ALA A 24 4.98 20.91 16.18
N LEU A 25 6.19 21.14 15.65
CA LEU A 25 7.33 20.23 15.83
C LEU A 25 7.75 20.15 17.31
N ALA A 26 7.74 21.26 18.05
CA ALA A 26 8.03 21.27 19.48
C ALA A 26 6.92 20.59 20.32
N LEU A 27 5.65 20.70 19.93
CA LEU A 27 4.55 19.96 20.56
C LEU A 27 4.59 18.46 20.21
N LEU A 28 4.94 18.11 18.97
CA LEU A 28 5.12 16.73 18.51
C LEU A 28 6.35 16.06 19.16
N LEU A 29 7.39 16.83 19.46
CA LEU A 29 8.57 16.38 20.23
C LEU A 29 8.30 16.31 21.74
N ALA A 30 7.20 16.87 22.24
CA ALA A 30 6.86 16.91 23.67
C ALA A 30 5.83 15.85 24.10
N LEU A 31 5.23 15.12 23.15
CA LEU A 31 4.35 13.99 23.43
C LEU A 31 5.13 12.69 23.15
N PRO A 32 5.06 11.65 24.00
CA PRO A 32 5.54 10.33 23.64
C PRO A 32 4.68 9.82 22.48
N ALA A 33 5.16 10.03 21.25
CA ALA A 33 4.52 9.58 20.03
C ALA A 33 4.62 8.06 19.97
N GLN A 34 3.53 7.37 20.33
CA GLN A 34 3.43 5.92 20.26
C GLN A 34 3.26 5.46 18.81
N ALA A 35 4.31 5.63 18.00
CA ALA A 35 4.35 5.27 16.58
C ALA A 35 4.93 3.87 16.39
N VAL A 36 4.11 2.97 15.80
CA VAL A 36 4.36 1.54 15.42
C VAL A 36 5.67 0.89 15.90
N PRO A 37 5.62 0.28 17.08
CA PRO A 37 6.56 -0.77 17.46
C PRO A 37 5.88 -1.86 18.31
N MET A 38 4.57 -2.11 18.16
CA MET A 38 3.87 -3.11 18.99
C MET A 38 4.51 -4.48 18.94
N PHE A 39 4.94 -4.92 17.75
CA PHE A 39 5.70 -6.15 17.59
C PHE A 39 7.12 -6.05 18.14
N ALA A 40 7.77 -4.88 18.07
CA ALA A 40 9.08 -4.68 18.68
C ALA A 40 9.02 -4.78 20.22
N ARG A 41 7.91 -4.35 20.84
CA ARG A 41 7.64 -4.53 22.27
C ARG A 41 7.38 -5.99 22.63
N GLU A 42 6.54 -6.68 21.87
CA GLU A 42 6.26 -8.11 22.07
C GLU A 42 7.53 -8.97 21.92
N THR A 43 8.30 -8.70 20.87
CA THR A 43 9.48 -9.51 20.49
C THR A 43 10.78 -9.09 21.19
N GLY A 44 10.83 -7.89 21.78
CA GLY A 44 12.07 -7.27 22.25
C GLY A 44 13.10 -6.99 21.14
N GLN A 45 12.72 -7.12 19.87
CA GLN A 45 13.59 -6.88 18.71
C GLN A 45 13.43 -5.44 18.21
N PRO A 46 14.47 -4.82 17.65
CA PRO A 46 14.38 -3.49 17.06
C PRO A 46 13.61 -3.58 15.75
N CYS A 47 13.04 -2.45 15.32
CA CYS A 47 12.36 -2.35 14.03
C CYS A 47 13.26 -2.82 12.87
N SER A 48 14.58 -2.56 12.94
CA SER A 48 15.58 -2.98 11.95
C SER A 48 15.83 -4.50 11.90
N ALA A 49 15.39 -5.25 12.90
CA ALA A 49 15.41 -6.71 12.81
C ALA A 49 14.27 -7.21 11.91
N CYS A 50 13.11 -6.57 11.95
CA CYS A 50 11.94 -6.97 11.17
C CYS A 50 11.88 -6.31 9.79
N HIS A 51 12.28 -5.04 9.69
CA HIS A 51 12.10 -4.22 8.50
C HIS A 51 13.41 -3.71 7.93
N ILE A 52 13.48 -3.70 6.59
CA ILE A 52 14.54 -3.05 5.83
C ILE A 52 14.52 -1.55 6.15
N GLY A 53 15.68 -0.99 6.46
CA GLY A 53 15.76 0.43 6.80
C GLY A 53 15.18 0.78 8.17
N GLY A 54 14.90 -0.20 9.04
CA GLY A 54 14.41 0.08 10.40
C GLY A 54 12.98 0.60 10.47
N PHE A 55 12.22 0.54 9.38
CA PHE A 55 10.87 1.09 9.31
C PHE A 55 10.07 0.37 8.23
N GLY A 56 8.81 0.04 8.51
CA GLY A 56 7.97 -0.76 7.62
C GLY A 56 7.70 -0.15 6.23
N PRO A 57 7.12 -0.93 5.31
CA PRO A 57 6.64 -2.31 5.49
C PRO A 57 7.61 -3.42 5.01
N GLN A 58 8.63 -3.12 4.20
CA GLN A 58 9.53 -4.14 3.60
C GLN A 58 10.20 -5.00 4.68
N LEU A 59 10.06 -6.33 4.65
CA LEU A 59 10.56 -7.23 5.70
C LEU A 59 11.94 -7.79 5.38
N THR A 60 12.74 -7.98 6.42
CA THR A 60 13.91 -8.86 6.42
C THR A 60 13.47 -10.34 6.48
N PRO A 61 14.35 -11.33 6.24
CA PRO A 61 14.03 -12.74 6.48
C PRO A 61 13.47 -13.02 7.88
N PHE A 62 13.94 -12.30 8.91
CA PHE A 62 13.40 -12.42 10.26
C PHE A 62 11.95 -11.91 10.34
N GLY A 63 11.66 -10.74 9.77
CA GLY A 63 10.30 -10.20 9.69
C GLY A 63 9.35 -11.13 8.92
N ARG A 64 9.84 -11.75 7.84
CA ARG A 64 9.08 -12.74 7.06
C ARG A 64 8.72 -13.96 7.91
N GLN A 65 9.69 -14.50 8.64
CA GLN A 65 9.46 -15.62 9.53
C GLN A 65 8.47 -15.27 10.65
N PHE A 66 8.59 -14.09 11.26
CA PHE A 66 7.63 -13.61 12.27
C PHE A 66 6.19 -13.55 11.73
N LYS A 67 6.02 -13.06 10.49
CA LYS A 67 4.70 -13.03 9.82
C LYS A 67 4.19 -14.43 9.48
N LEU A 68 5.07 -15.33 9.02
CA LEU A 68 4.74 -16.74 8.75
C LEU A 68 4.29 -17.48 10.02
N ASP A 69 4.91 -17.20 11.16
CA ASP A 69 4.57 -17.75 12.47
C ASP A 69 3.32 -17.10 13.10
N GLY A 70 2.65 -16.23 12.35
CA GLY A 70 1.35 -15.67 12.68
C GLY A 70 1.42 -14.44 13.57
N TYR A 71 2.45 -13.60 13.43
CA TYR A 71 2.66 -12.39 14.25
C TYR A 71 2.88 -12.70 15.73
N ARG A 72 3.66 -13.74 16.03
CA ARG A 72 3.89 -14.21 17.40
C ARG A 72 5.36 -14.48 17.64
N LEU A 73 5.84 -14.03 18.80
CA LEU A 73 7.13 -14.45 19.35
C LEU A 73 7.06 -14.37 20.88
N ASP A 74 6.88 -15.51 21.55
CA ASP A 74 6.76 -15.59 23.02
C ASP A 74 8.14 -15.45 23.70
N VAL A 75 8.69 -14.23 23.73
CA VAL A 75 9.99 -13.94 24.36
C VAL A 75 9.89 -13.08 25.63
N HIS A 76 8.76 -12.40 25.87
CA HIS A 76 8.53 -11.61 27.09
C HIS A 76 7.46 -12.22 28.00
N LYS A 77 7.62 -12.04 29.32
CA LYS A 77 6.63 -12.35 30.36
C LYS A 77 6.00 -11.07 30.96
N GLY A 78 5.91 -10.01 30.16
CA GLY A 78 5.56 -8.65 30.58
C GLY A 78 4.20 -8.16 30.04
N TRP A 79 3.92 -6.87 30.16
CA TRP A 79 2.74 -6.24 29.56
C TRP A 79 2.87 -6.21 28.02
N ASP A 80 2.13 -7.09 27.34
CA ASP A 80 1.97 -7.08 25.89
C ASP A 80 0.98 -5.97 25.49
N THR A 81 1.50 -4.79 25.12
CA THR A 81 0.65 -3.74 24.55
C THR A 81 0.48 -4.00 23.07
N HIS A 82 -0.64 -4.63 22.72
CA HIS A 82 -1.04 -4.93 21.34
C HIS A 82 -1.43 -3.69 20.51
N LEU A 83 -1.37 -2.48 21.08
CA LEU A 83 -1.83 -1.25 20.43
C LEU A 83 -0.68 -0.34 20.02
N SER A 84 -0.71 0.18 18.80
CA SER A 84 0.16 1.27 18.35
C SER A 84 -0.66 2.32 17.61
N ALA A 85 -0.16 3.54 17.52
CA ALA A 85 -0.74 4.58 16.70
C ALA A 85 0.25 4.99 15.60
N MET A 86 -0.22 5.86 14.70
CA MET A 86 0.55 6.46 13.62
C MET A 86 -0.16 7.73 13.18
N ALA A 87 0.60 8.73 12.78
CA ALA A 87 0.11 9.88 12.06
C ALA A 87 1.08 10.18 10.91
N VAL A 88 0.56 10.52 9.75
CA VAL A 88 1.35 10.92 8.60
C VAL A 88 0.88 12.29 8.15
N GLU A 89 1.78 13.26 8.20
CA GLU A 89 1.56 14.61 7.68
C GLU A 89 2.35 14.76 6.38
N SER A 90 1.71 15.31 5.35
CA SER A 90 2.25 15.36 4.00
C SER A 90 2.13 16.73 3.33
N PHE A 91 2.93 16.92 2.29
CA PHE A 91 2.85 18.01 1.33
C PHE A 91 2.96 17.45 -0.08
N THR A 92 2.00 17.80 -0.93
CA THR A 92 1.90 17.36 -2.32
C THR A 92 1.91 18.54 -3.28
N HIS A 93 2.85 18.51 -4.22
CA HIS A 93 2.98 19.48 -5.30
C HIS A 93 2.99 18.78 -6.67
N THR A 94 2.01 19.09 -7.52
CA THR A 94 2.01 18.69 -8.93
C THR A 94 2.70 19.76 -9.78
N GLN A 95 3.34 19.38 -10.88
CA GLN A 95 4.09 20.29 -11.74
C GLN A 95 3.23 21.40 -12.36
N GLN A 96 1.96 21.11 -12.63
CA GLN A 96 0.92 22.10 -12.92
C GLN A 96 -0.28 21.90 -12.00
N PRO A 97 -1.08 22.96 -11.73
CA PRO A 97 -2.34 22.82 -11.01
C PRO A 97 -3.27 21.83 -11.71
N GLN A 98 -3.93 20.99 -10.91
CA GLN A 98 -4.95 20.05 -11.39
C GLN A 98 -6.16 20.79 -11.94
N ALA A 99 -6.91 20.15 -12.84
CA ALA A 99 -8.10 20.73 -13.45
C ALA A 99 -9.24 20.99 -12.43
N ALA A 100 -9.28 20.21 -11.36
CA ALA A 100 -10.21 20.36 -10.25
C ALA A 100 -9.50 20.03 -8.92
N PRO A 101 -10.03 20.50 -7.78
CA PRO A 101 -9.52 20.09 -6.48
C PRO A 101 -9.61 18.57 -6.32
N PRO A 102 -8.56 17.90 -5.81
CA PRO A 102 -8.55 16.44 -5.64
C PRO A 102 -9.55 15.96 -4.58
N ALA A 103 -9.85 16.80 -3.59
CA ALA A 103 -10.80 16.54 -2.52
C ALA A 103 -11.43 17.84 -1.98
N PRO A 104 -12.54 17.77 -1.20
CA PRO A 104 -13.13 18.95 -0.58
C PRO A 104 -12.15 19.70 0.32
N ASN A 105 -12.11 21.04 0.19
CA ASN A 105 -11.21 21.94 0.94
C ASN A 105 -9.73 21.91 0.55
N TYR A 106 -9.37 21.24 -0.55
CA TYR A 106 -8.02 21.28 -1.11
C TYR A 106 -7.92 22.30 -2.24
N GLY A 107 -6.72 22.82 -2.46
CA GLY A 107 -6.40 23.64 -3.63
C GLY A 107 -6.14 22.78 -4.87
N LEU A 108 -6.01 23.43 -6.02
CA LEU A 108 -5.61 22.77 -7.26
C LEU A 108 -4.15 22.27 -7.24
N ASN A 109 -3.34 22.71 -6.27
CA ASN A 109 -1.93 22.35 -6.10
C ASN A 109 -1.42 22.81 -4.72
N ASN A 110 -0.22 22.37 -4.34
CA ASN A 110 0.49 22.75 -3.10
C ASN A 110 -0.36 22.47 -1.85
N ASN A 111 -0.78 21.23 -1.72
CA ASN A 111 -1.68 20.80 -0.65
C ASN A 111 -0.88 20.21 0.51
N THR A 112 -1.33 20.48 1.73
CA THR A 112 -0.84 19.81 2.95
C THR A 112 -1.96 18.98 3.55
N GLU A 113 -1.63 17.82 4.09
CA GLU A 113 -2.62 16.88 4.60
C GLU A 113 -2.13 16.08 5.80
N LEU A 114 -3.01 15.89 6.80
CA LEU A 114 -2.94 14.72 7.68
C LEU A 114 -3.38 13.49 6.87
N GLU A 115 -2.45 12.98 6.06
CA GLU A 115 -2.69 11.96 5.04
C GLU A 115 -3.39 10.76 5.67
N GLN A 116 -2.83 10.28 6.80
CA GLN A 116 -3.41 9.18 7.55
C GLN A 116 -3.15 9.31 9.05
N ALA A 117 -4.15 9.02 9.88
CA ALA A 117 -3.96 8.74 11.30
C ALA A 117 -4.51 7.35 11.62
N SER A 118 -3.67 6.44 12.08
CA SER A 118 -4.02 5.02 12.23
C SER A 118 -3.85 4.52 13.65
N ILE A 119 -4.73 3.61 14.04
CA ILE A 119 -4.58 2.77 15.22
C ILE A 119 -4.35 1.34 14.74
N PHE A 120 -3.30 0.73 15.24
CA PHE A 120 -2.92 -0.65 14.99
C PHE A 120 -3.25 -1.50 16.20
N TYR A 121 -3.75 -2.70 15.95
CA TYR A 121 -3.85 -3.76 16.93
C TYR A 121 -3.14 -5.01 16.41
N GLY A 122 -2.32 -5.66 17.23
CA GLY A 122 -1.78 -6.95 16.84
C GLY A 122 -0.80 -7.57 17.82
N GLY A 123 -0.34 -8.74 17.42
CA GLY A 123 0.46 -9.66 18.24
C GLY A 123 -0.29 -10.97 18.48
N LYS A 124 0.19 -11.75 19.44
CA LYS A 124 -0.47 -12.98 19.89
C LYS A 124 -1.89 -12.71 20.43
N LEU A 125 -2.87 -13.46 19.90
CA LEU A 125 -4.26 -13.49 20.38
C LEU A 125 -4.51 -14.70 21.29
N ALA A 126 -3.99 -15.86 20.90
CA ALA A 126 -4.11 -17.13 21.60
C ALA A 126 -2.97 -18.05 21.16
N ASP A 127 -2.94 -19.27 21.69
CA ASP A 127 -2.01 -20.29 21.19
C ASP A 127 -2.25 -20.51 19.70
N HIS A 128 -1.16 -20.42 18.93
CA HIS A 128 -1.15 -20.49 17.46
C HIS A 128 -1.86 -19.36 16.71
N TRP A 129 -2.50 -18.41 17.37
CA TRP A 129 -3.25 -17.32 16.74
C TRP A 129 -2.63 -15.96 17.04
N GLY A 130 -2.40 -15.15 16.01
CA GLY A 130 -2.02 -13.74 16.15
C GLY A 130 -2.58 -12.89 15.02
N MET A 131 -2.35 -11.58 15.06
CA MET A 131 -2.88 -10.68 14.04
C MET A 131 -2.08 -9.40 13.83
N LEU A 132 -2.36 -8.76 12.69
CA LEU A 132 -2.14 -7.35 12.43
C LEU A 132 -3.47 -6.77 11.96
N GLY A 133 -3.97 -5.71 12.59
CA GLY A 133 -5.15 -4.99 12.15
C GLY A 133 -4.91 -3.50 12.24
N GLN A 134 -5.47 -2.75 11.29
CA GLN A 134 -5.33 -1.31 11.20
C GLN A 134 -6.70 -0.64 11.04
N PHE A 135 -6.85 0.51 11.68
CA PHE A 135 -8.02 1.37 11.59
C PHE A 135 -7.57 2.80 11.34
N THR A 136 -7.97 3.40 10.21
CA THR A 136 -7.32 4.57 9.62
C THR A 136 -8.31 5.70 9.40
N TYR A 137 -7.94 6.91 9.79
CA TYR A 137 -8.56 8.16 9.37
C TYR A 137 -7.78 8.75 8.20
N GLN A 138 -8.49 9.21 7.17
CA GLN A 138 -7.94 9.97 6.04
C GLN A 138 -8.62 11.34 5.97
N GLN A 139 -7.83 12.41 5.83
CA GLN A 139 -8.38 13.77 5.81
C GLN A 139 -9.06 14.09 4.47
N ALA A 140 -8.53 13.63 3.33
CA ALA A 140 -9.10 13.85 2.00
C ALA A 140 -10.57 13.40 1.92
N THR A 141 -10.88 12.28 2.57
CA THR A 141 -12.24 11.74 2.63
C THR A 141 -13.01 12.22 3.88
N GLY A 142 -12.31 12.70 4.91
CA GLY A 142 -12.87 13.03 6.23
C GLY A 142 -13.42 11.79 6.93
N GLN A 143 -12.86 10.61 6.66
CA GLN A 143 -13.43 9.34 7.09
C GLN A 143 -12.46 8.45 7.87
N TRP A 144 -12.98 7.83 8.93
CA TRP A 144 -12.39 6.65 9.53
C TRP A 144 -12.88 5.40 8.79
N GLY A 145 -11.99 4.44 8.56
CA GLY A 145 -12.29 3.17 7.93
C GLY A 145 -11.41 2.06 8.50
N TRP A 146 -11.88 0.82 8.37
CA TRP A 146 -10.98 -0.32 8.58
C TRP A 146 -9.97 -0.41 7.44
N ASP A 147 -8.78 -0.90 7.75
CA ASP A 147 -7.67 -0.95 6.83
C ASP A 147 -7.10 -2.39 6.84
N ASN A 148 -5.96 -2.62 6.21
CA ASN A 148 -5.32 -3.92 6.08
C ASN A 148 -5.32 -4.67 7.41
N THR A 149 -6.03 -5.79 7.42
CA THR A 149 -6.22 -6.65 8.58
C THR A 149 -5.96 -8.09 8.18
N ASP A 150 -5.19 -8.80 9.00
CA ASP A 150 -4.75 -10.18 8.80
C ASP A 150 -4.70 -10.90 10.15
N VAL A 151 -5.59 -11.86 10.33
CA VAL A 151 -5.61 -12.77 11.48
C VAL A 151 -5.05 -14.10 11.02
N ARG A 152 -4.02 -14.60 11.72
CA ARG A 152 -3.28 -15.79 11.31
C ARG A 152 -3.29 -16.88 12.36
N TYR A 153 -3.62 -18.08 11.93
CA TYR A 153 -3.23 -19.32 12.60
C TYR A 153 -1.91 -19.81 12.02
N ALA A 154 -0.97 -20.25 12.86
CA ALA A 154 0.27 -20.85 12.40
C ALA A 154 0.76 -21.99 13.32
N HIS A 155 1.18 -23.09 12.69
CA HIS A 155 1.69 -24.29 13.36
C HIS A 155 2.90 -24.86 12.62
N ASN A 156 3.97 -25.11 13.36
CA ASN A 156 5.19 -25.71 12.83
C ASN A 156 5.09 -27.23 12.76
N TYR A 157 5.61 -27.81 11.69
CA TYR A 157 5.62 -29.25 11.46
C TYR A 157 7.00 -29.73 10.98
N MET A 158 7.19 -31.05 11.05
CA MET A 158 8.34 -31.75 10.47
C MET A 158 7.84 -32.81 9.50
N LEU A 159 8.36 -32.81 8.28
CA LEU A 159 8.03 -33.79 7.24
C LEU A 159 9.32 -34.27 6.56
N GLY A 160 9.60 -35.56 6.63
CA GLY A 160 10.80 -36.15 6.00
C GLY A 160 12.13 -35.56 6.50
N GLY A 161 12.20 -35.17 7.77
CA GLY A 161 13.39 -34.53 8.36
C GLY A 161 13.55 -33.04 8.06
N LYS A 162 12.60 -32.44 7.32
CA LYS A 162 12.58 -31.02 6.96
C LYS A 162 11.49 -30.29 7.75
N GLY A 163 11.80 -29.09 8.22
CA GLY A 163 10.85 -28.25 8.94
C GLY A 163 9.93 -27.48 8.00
N GLY A 164 8.76 -27.11 8.48
CA GLY A 164 7.88 -26.18 7.79
C GLY A 164 6.87 -25.55 8.74
N VAL A 165 6.17 -24.53 8.24
CA VAL A 165 5.02 -23.92 8.90
C VAL A 165 3.81 -24.09 8.02
N PHE A 166 2.68 -24.47 8.62
CA PHE A 166 1.37 -24.44 8.00
C PHE A 166 0.55 -23.36 8.70
N GLY A 167 -0.20 -22.58 7.95
CA GLY A 167 -1.05 -21.55 8.51
C GLY A 167 -2.31 -21.27 7.70
N VAL A 168 -3.19 -20.50 8.33
CA VAL A 168 -4.41 -19.97 7.71
C VAL A 168 -4.43 -18.47 7.96
N SER A 169 -4.57 -17.67 6.91
CA SER A 169 -4.77 -16.22 6.98
C SER A 169 -6.24 -15.90 6.70
N ILE A 170 -6.83 -15.09 7.58
CA ILE A 170 -8.13 -14.45 7.39
C ILE A 170 -7.86 -12.96 7.27
N ASN A 171 -8.03 -12.41 6.07
CA ASN A 171 -7.66 -11.03 5.79
C ASN A 171 -8.70 -10.31 4.92
N ASN A 172 -8.64 -8.97 4.87
CA ASN A 172 -9.63 -8.14 4.17
C ASN A 172 -9.15 -7.52 2.85
N ASN A 173 -8.00 -7.94 2.33
CA ASN A 173 -7.44 -7.40 1.10
C ASN A 173 -6.56 -8.47 0.42
N PRO A 174 -6.87 -8.89 -0.83
CA PRO A 174 -6.08 -9.87 -1.54
C PRO A 174 -4.58 -9.54 -1.47
N THR A 175 -3.76 -10.55 -1.22
CA THR A 175 -2.30 -10.46 -1.11
C THR A 175 -1.74 -9.81 0.17
N VAL A 176 -2.59 -9.37 1.12
CA VAL A 176 -2.10 -8.94 2.46
C VAL A 176 -1.33 -10.07 3.15
N SER A 177 -1.65 -11.32 2.83
CA SER A 177 -0.96 -12.49 3.34
C SER A 177 0.50 -12.60 2.90
N ASP A 178 0.91 -11.91 1.83
CA ASP A 178 2.23 -12.04 1.24
C ASP A 178 3.36 -11.71 2.22
N VAL A 179 4.37 -12.56 2.24
CA VAL A 179 5.53 -12.42 3.13
C VAL A 179 6.74 -11.83 2.43
N PHE A 180 6.74 -11.67 1.10
CA PHE A 180 7.91 -11.19 0.35
C PHE A 180 7.89 -9.67 0.05
N GLN A 181 6.75 -9.01 0.26
CA GLN A 181 6.49 -7.58 -0.02
C GLN A 181 6.65 -7.22 -1.50
N THR A 182 6.42 -8.20 -2.36
CA THR A 182 6.38 -8.05 -3.82
C THR A 182 4.94 -8.05 -4.35
N ALA A 183 3.99 -8.64 -3.60
CA ALA A 183 2.59 -8.67 -4.00
C ALA A 183 1.88 -7.33 -3.70
N PRO A 184 0.79 -7.01 -4.43
CA PRO A 184 0.24 -5.67 -4.50
C PRO A 184 -0.11 -4.99 -3.17
N ALA A 185 -0.60 -5.73 -2.17
CA ALA A 185 -0.96 -5.14 -0.88
C ALA A 185 0.23 -4.55 -0.09
N TRP A 186 1.46 -4.94 -0.43
CA TRP A 186 2.67 -4.52 0.28
C TRP A 186 3.80 -4.04 -0.63
N MET A 187 3.57 -3.90 -1.93
CA MET A 187 4.59 -3.49 -2.90
C MET A 187 4.96 -2.00 -2.78
N TYR A 188 6.11 -1.63 -3.34
CA TYR A 188 6.48 -0.21 -3.53
C TYR A 188 5.55 0.48 -4.55
N PRO A 189 5.15 1.77 -4.40
CA PRO A 189 5.57 2.74 -3.38
C PRO A 189 4.85 2.54 -2.06
N TYR A 190 5.59 2.12 -1.03
CA TYR A 190 5.06 1.72 0.27
C TYR A 190 4.20 2.80 0.95
N PHE A 191 4.32 4.04 0.50
CA PHE A 191 3.43 5.14 0.80
C PHE A 191 3.39 6.10 -0.40
N ALA A 192 2.21 6.65 -0.71
CA ALA A 192 2.00 7.59 -1.79
C ALA A 192 0.84 8.54 -1.42
N THR A 193 0.80 9.70 -2.06
CA THR A 193 -0.30 10.67 -1.86
C THR A 193 -1.59 10.21 -2.54
N ASP A 194 -2.72 10.41 -1.87
CA ASP A 194 -4.06 10.22 -2.47
C ASP A 194 -4.58 11.45 -3.24
N LEU A 195 -3.82 12.56 -3.22
CA LEU A 195 -4.22 13.84 -3.81
C LEU A 195 -3.83 14.00 -5.28
N VAL A 196 -3.32 12.97 -5.95
CA VAL A 196 -2.88 13.04 -7.36
C VAL A 196 -3.58 11.97 -8.20
N PRO A 197 -4.00 12.29 -9.43
CA PRO A 197 -4.60 11.31 -10.32
C PRO A 197 -3.70 10.09 -10.55
N GLY A 198 -4.25 8.90 -10.31
CA GLY A 198 -3.64 7.63 -10.66
C GLY A 198 -3.89 7.22 -12.12
N PRO A 199 -3.33 6.08 -12.57
CA PRO A 199 -3.68 5.49 -13.86
C PRO A 199 -5.19 5.15 -13.90
N PRO A 200 -5.84 5.25 -15.07
CA PRO A 200 -7.28 5.00 -15.19
C PRO A 200 -7.66 3.53 -15.02
N ALA A 201 -6.69 2.61 -15.12
CA ALA A 201 -6.90 1.20 -14.90
C ALA A 201 -5.64 0.49 -14.39
N SER A 202 -5.85 -0.54 -13.59
CA SER A 202 -4.86 -1.52 -13.17
C SER A 202 -5.55 -2.90 -13.05
N PRO A 203 -4.80 -4.01 -13.14
CA PRO A 203 -5.34 -5.34 -12.86
C PRO A 203 -6.06 -5.39 -11.50
N ALA A 204 -7.14 -6.15 -11.37
CA ALA A 204 -8.01 -6.11 -10.19
C ALA A 204 -7.31 -6.57 -8.91
N ILE A 205 -6.40 -7.54 -9.00
CA ILE A 205 -5.54 -7.96 -7.88
C ILE A 205 -4.69 -6.81 -7.32
N MET A 206 -4.49 -5.71 -8.05
CA MET A 206 -3.73 -4.52 -7.63
C MET A 206 -4.51 -3.62 -6.65
N GLY A 207 -5.46 -4.17 -5.89
CA GLY A 207 -6.17 -3.47 -4.81
C GLY A 207 -7.65 -3.16 -5.09
N ALA A 208 -8.22 -3.57 -6.22
CA ALA A 208 -9.61 -3.25 -6.59
C ALA A 208 -10.66 -3.77 -5.58
N PHE A 209 -10.30 -4.76 -4.77
CA PHE A 209 -11.18 -5.36 -3.77
C PHE A 209 -10.71 -5.13 -2.32
N GLY A 210 -9.61 -4.39 -2.12
CA GLY A 210 -9.04 -4.13 -0.81
C GLY A 210 -10.05 -3.45 0.13
N GLY A 211 -10.17 -3.94 1.36
CA GLY A 211 -11.12 -3.44 2.35
C GLY A 211 -12.59 -3.79 2.07
N GLN A 212 -12.96 -4.30 0.89
CA GLN A 212 -14.35 -4.68 0.58
C GLN A 212 -14.63 -6.16 0.78
N VAL A 213 -13.59 -6.96 0.97
CA VAL A 213 -13.68 -8.42 1.04
C VAL A 213 -13.27 -8.96 2.40
N VAL A 214 -13.62 -10.22 2.63
CA VAL A 214 -12.94 -11.10 3.58
C VAL A 214 -12.51 -12.34 2.80
N GLY A 215 -11.24 -12.71 2.95
CA GLY A 215 -10.66 -13.93 2.40
C GLY A 215 -10.24 -14.89 3.48
N THR A 216 -10.15 -16.16 3.10
CA THR A 216 -9.50 -17.20 3.91
C THR A 216 -8.56 -17.97 3.01
N THR A 217 -7.27 -17.97 3.33
CA THR A 217 -6.23 -18.67 2.58
C THR A 217 -5.47 -19.60 3.51
N ALA A 218 -5.14 -20.79 3.03
CA ALA A 218 -4.20 -21.68 3.70
C ALA A 218 -2.83 -21.50 3.05
N TYR A 219 -1.78 -21.40 3.85
CA TYR A 219 -0.41 -21.22 3.38
C TYR A 219 0.55 -22.20 4.04
N THR A 220 1.69 -22.43 3.39
CA THR A 220 2.82 -23.15 3.99
C THR A 220 4.14 -22.59 3.48
N MET A 221 5.14 -22.57 4.36
CA MET A 221 6.55 -22.48 3.98
C MET A 221 7.21 -23.80 4.36
N PHE A 222 7.74 -24.53 3.39
CA PHE A 222 8.37 -25.83 3.57
C PHE A 222 9.87 -25.78 3.26
N ASP A 223 10.68 -26.39 4.13
CA ASP A 223 12.13 -26.48 4.00
C ASP A 223 12.82 -25.12 3.84
N SER A 224 12.20 -24.05 4.37
CA SER A 224 12.65 -22.66 4.21
C SER A 224 12.81 -22.20 2.75
N HIS A 225 12.22 -22.91 1.79
CA HIS A 225 12.41 -22.67 0.36
C HIS A 225 11.08 -22.51 -0.40
N TRP A 226 10.10 -23.35 -0.12
CA TRP A 226 8.87 -23.42 -0.89
C TRP A 226 7.72 -22.76 -0.14
N TYR A 227 7.24 -21.64 -0.65
CA TYR A 227 6.01 -21.01 -0.20
C TYR A 227 4.86 -21.39 -1.13
N GLY A 228 3.74 -21.79 -0.54
CA GLY A 228 2.49 -22.01 -1.28
C GLY A 228 1.32 -21.47 -0.49
N GLU A 229 0.37 -20.86 -1.19
CA GLU A 229 -0.86 -20.33 -0.60
C GLU A 229 -2.04 -20.49 -1.56
N ALA A 230 -3.21 -20.84 -1.05
CA ALA A 230 -4.43 -20.88 -1.82
C ALA A 230 -5.66 -20.61 -0.95
N GLY A 231 -6.69 -20.02 -1.55
CA GLY A 231 -7.94 -19.74 -0.87
C GLY A 231 -8.92 -18.97 -1.73
N PHE A 232 -9.82 -18.23 -1.08
CA PHE A 232 -10.85 -17.48 -1.78
C PHE A 232 -11.26 -16.23 -1.01
N TYR A 233 -11.79 -15.26 -1.74
CA TYR A 233 -12.28 -13.99 -1.23
C TYR A 233 -13.77 -13.80 -1.54
N ARG A 234 -14.48 -13.14 -0.62
CA ARG A 234 -15.88 -12.76 -0.79
C ARG A 234 -16.11 -11.33 -0.34
N THR A 235 -16.90 -10.58 -1.10
CA THR A 235 -17.32 -9.23 -0.71
C THR A 235 -18.22 -9.30 0.51
N LEU A 236 -17.97 -8.40 1.46
CA LEU A 236 -18.86 -8.18 2.59
C LEU A 236 -20.19 -7.55 2.15
N PRO A 237 -21.24 -7.59 2.99
CA PRO A 237 -22.49 -6.90 2.69
C PRO A 237 -22.26 -5.39 2.47
N SER A 238 -22.86 -4.82 1.41
CA SER A 238 -22.69 -3.39 1.07
C SER A 238 -23.11 -2.45 2.21
N SER A 239 -24.11 -2.86 3.00
CA SER A 239 -24.58 -2.15 4.19
C SER A 239 -23.56 -2.11 5.33
N LEU A 240 -22.67 -3.10 5.43
CA LEU A 240 -21.58 -3.09 6.41
C LEU A 240 -20.46 -2.19 5.92
N LEU A 241 -20.06 -2.33 4.65
CA LEU A 241 -18.93 -1.60 4.06
C LEU A 241 -19.15 -0.08 4.00
N GLN A 242 -20.38 0.37 3.81
CA GLN A 242 -20.73 1.81 3.78
C GLN A 242 -21.12 2.36 5.16
N ARG A 243 -21.14 1.52 6.20
CA ARG A 243 -21.51 1.95 7.56
C ARG A 243 -20.27 2.34 8.35
N ARG A 244 -20.34 3.51 8.99
CA ARG A 244 -19.39 3.93 10.03
C ARG A 244 -19.38 2.90 11.18
N PRO A 245 -18.21 2.38 11.61
CA PRO A 245 -16.86 2.86 11.30
C PRO A 245 -16.12 2.17 10.14
N PHE A 246 -16.70 1.18 9.43
CA PHE A 246 -15.98 0.37 8.44
C PHE A 246 -15.54 1.14 7.19
N ASN A 247 -16.46 1.89 6.57
CA ASN A 247 -16.22 2.79 5.43
C ASN A 247 -15.17 2.33 4.39
N ALA A 248 -15.40 1.21 3.73
CA ALA A 248 -14.46 0.68 2.74
C ALA A 248 -14.96 0.76 1.29
N GLY A 249 -16.00 1.58 1.04
CA GLY A 249 -16.62 1.69 -0.27
C GLY A 249 -17.36 0.42 -0.69
N PHE A 250 -17.94 0.44 -1.88
CA PHE A 250 -18.59 -0.74 -2.45
C PHE A 250 -18.67 -0.61 -3.97
N ASP A 251 -17.80 -1.32 -4.69
CA ASP A 251 -17.68 -1.21 -6.15
C ASP A 251 -18.35 -2.38 -6.88
N GLY A 252 -18.94 -3.31 -6.13
CA GLY A 252 -19.62 -4.46 -6.68
C GLY A 252 -19.33 -5.72 -5.90
N ARG A 253 -20.31 -6.60 -5.86
CA ARG A 253 -20.19 -7.87 -5.15
C ARG A 253 -19.47 -8.90 -6.01
N ILE A 254 -18.52 -9.61 -5.41
CA ILE A 254 -17.98 -10.85 -5.96
C ILE A 254 -19.10 -11.90 -6.01
N VAL A 255 -19.44 -12.35 -7.22
CA VAL A 255 -20.40 -13.41 -7.48
C VAL A 255 -19.78 -14.74 -7.10
N GLY A 256 -20.34 -15.41 -6.09
CA GLY A 256 -19.78 -16.65 -5.57
C GLY A 256 -18.60 -16.38 -4.64
N ALA A 257 -17.38 -16.64 -5.09
CA ALA A 257 -16.13 -16.36 -4.39
C ALA A 257 -15.02 -16.19 -5.45
N ALA A 258 -14.01 -15.38 -5.15
CA ALA A 258 -12.86 -15.15 -6.03
C ALA A 258 -11.69 -16.03 -5.59
N PRO A 259 -11.29 -17.06 -6.35
CA PRO A 259 -10.13 -17.88 -6.02
C PRO A 259 -8.84 -17.08 -6.04
N TYR A 260 -7.92 -17.42 -5.14
CA TYR A 260 -6.57 -16.86 -5.06
C TYR A 260 -5.57 -18.00 -4.88
N ALA A 261 -4.42 -17.91 -5.53
CA ALA A 261 -3.29 -18.79 -5.30
C ALA A 261 -1.97 -18.06 -5.49
N ARG A 262 -0.94 -18.48 -4.74
CA ARG A 262 0.44 -18.01 -4.86
C ARG A 262 1.41 -19.17 -4.62
N VAL A 263 2.48 -19.19 -5.39
CA VAL A 263 3.63 -20.06 -5.16
C VAL A 263 4.88 -19.23 -5.28
N ALA A 264 5.84 -19.42 -4.38
CA ALA A 264 7.11 -18.76 -4.44
C ALA A 264 8.23 -19.71 -4.00
N TYR A 265 9.40 -19.52 -4.62
CA TYR A 265 10.61 -20.23 -4.25
C TYR A 265 11.66 -19.23 -3.80
N THR A 266 12.21 -19.45 -2.60
CA THR A 266 13.25 -18.60 -2.02
C THR A 266 14.50 -19.39 -1.69
N ARG A 267 15.66 -18.75 -1.81
CA ARG A 267 16.94 -19.31 -1.40
C ARG A 267 17.97 -18.21 -1.18
N ASN A 268 18.99 -18.55 -0.41
CA ASN A 268 20.19 -17.74 -0.37
C ASN A 268 21.01 -17.91 -1.67
N ILE A 269 21.50 -16.80 -2.21
CA ILE A 269 22.50 -16.72 -3.28
C ILE A 269 23.61 -15.77 -2.83
N GLY A 270 24.82 -16.31 -2.66
CA GLY A 270 25.92 -15.55 -2.08
C GLY A 270 25.57 -15.07 -0.66
N ALA A 271 25.63 -13.76 -0.45
CA ALA A 271 25.29 -13.12 0.82
C ALA A 271 23.89 -12.48 0.85
N GLY A 272 23.08 -12.73 -0.19
CA GLY A 272 21.71 -12.25 -0.28
C GLY A 272 20.69 -13.39 -0.32
N ASP A 273 19.43 -13.00 -0.20
CA ASP A 273 18.26 -13.87 -0.35
C ASP A 273 17.52 -13.47 -1.63
N ILE A 274 17.14 -14.46 -2.44
CA ILE A 274 16.29 -14.26 -3.62
C ILE A 274 14.96 -14.97 -3.41
N GLU A 275 13.90 -14.39 -3.96
CA GLU A 275 12.64 -15.07 -4.19
C GLU A 275 12.17 -14.85 -5.64
N VAL A 276 11.49 -15.87 -6.18
CA VAL A 276 10.74 -15.79 -7.43
C VAL A 276 9.38 -16.45 -7.21
N GLY A 277 8.33 -15.76 -7.62
CA GLY A 277 6.96 -16.11 -7.35
C GLY A 277 6.03 -16.01 -8.55
N GLY A 278 4.87 -16.64 -8.39
CA GLY A 278 3.73 -16.53 -9.28
C GLY A 278 2.44 -16.46 -8.48
N MET A 279 1.45 -15.72 -8.99
CA MET A 279 0.15 -15.56 -8.35
C MET A 279 -1.00 -15.58 -9.35
N PHE A 280 -2.17 -15.97 -8.87
CA PHE A 280 -3.40 -16.06 -9.64
C PHE A 280 -4.57 -15.51 -8.83
N PHE A 281 -5.46 -14.76 -9.49
CA PHE A 281 -6.70 -14.29 -8.91
C PHE A 281 -7.80 -14.25 -9.98
N ASP A 282 -9.00 -14.72 -9.66
CA ASP A 282 -10.15 -14.75 -10.58
C ASP A 282 -11.38 -14.20 -9.87
N ALA A 283 -11.80 -12.99 -10.25
CA ALA A 283 -12.93 -12.32 -9.64
C ALA A 283 -14.05 -12.07 -10.66
N ARG A 284 -15.28 -12.31 -10.21
CA ARG A 284 -16.51 -12.03 -10.96
C ARG A 284 -17.29 -10.94 -10.25
N GLN A 285 -17.28 -9.72 -10.77
CA GLN A 285 -17.88 -8.56 -10.11
C GLN A 285 -19.28 -8.26 -10.67
N GLY A 286 -20.29 -8.32 -9.80
CA GLY A 286 -21.64 -7.90 -10.13
C GLY A 286 -21.75 -6.39 -10.27
N GLN A 287 -22.76 -5.94 -11.02
CA GLN A 287 -23.00 -4.52 -11.26
C GLN A 287 -23.55 -3.83 -10.00
N ILE A 288 -23.35 -2.52 -9.93
CA ILE A 288 -23.84 -1.67 -8.85
C ILE A 288 -25.00 -0.80 -9.31
N GLY A 289 -25.82 -0.39 -8.34
CA GLY A 289 -26.84 0.64 -8.48
C GLY A 289 -27.10 1.29 -7.13
N THR A 290 -28.11 2.14 -7.06
CA THR A 290 -28.45 2.88 -5.83
C THR A 290 -29.85 2.48 -5.37
N ASN A 291 -29.99 2.11 -4.11
CA ASN A 291 -31.31 1.79 -3.53
C ASN A 291 -32.10 3.06 -3.17
N GLY A 292 -33.35 2.91 -2.74
CA GLY A 292 -34.23 4.04 -2.38
C GLY A 292 -33.73 4.92 -1.22
N ASN A 293 -32.71 4.48 -0.48
CA ASN A 293 -32.08 5.22 0.61
C ASN A 293 -30.75 5.89 0.19
N GLY A 294 -30.39 5.87 -1.10
CA GLY A 294 -29.14 6.45 -1.59
C GLY A 294 -27.89 5.58 -1.33
N THR A 295 -28.06 4.35 -0.82
CA THR A 295 -26.93 3.42 -0.57
C THR A 295 -26.59 2.65 -1.85
N VAL A 296 -25.29 2.51 -2.14
CA VAL A 296 -24.83 1.70 -3.26
C VAL A 296 -25.06 0.22 -2.94
N VAL A 297 -25.68 -0.52 -3.85
CA VAL A 297 -26.03 -1.93 -3.68
C VAL A 297 -25.72 -2.70 -4.96
N SER A 298 -25.55 -4.02 -4.84
CA SER A 298 -25.54 -4.88 -6.02
C SER A 298 -26.91 -4.90 -6.67
N VAL A 299 -26.92 -4.84 -8.00
CA VAL A 299 -28.11 -5.07 -8.81
C VAL A 299 -28.01 -6.42 -9.51
N ALA A 300 -29.16 -7.04 -9.77
CA ALA A 300 -29.21 -8.27 -10.55
C ALA A 300 -28.82 -7.98 -12.01
N GLY A 301 -28.08 -8.89 -12.63
CA GLY A 301 -27.64 -8.71 -14.00
C GLY A 301 -26.37 -9.49 -14.33
N PRO A 302 -25.83 -9.32 -15.54
CA PRO A 302 -24.52 -9.85 -15.91
C PRO A 302 -23.41 -9.29 -15.01
N TYR A 303 -22.29 -9.99 -14.93
CA TYR A 303 -21.11 -9.60 -14.17
C TYR A 303 -19.92 -9.33 -15.10
N ASN A 304 -18.91 -8.65 -14.58
CA ASN A 304 -17.60 -8.54 -15.22
C ASN A 304 -16.67 -9.63 -14.67
N GLU A 305 -15.79 -10.17 -15.50
CA GLU A 305 -14.78 -11.17 -15.13
C GLU A 305 -13.40 -10.55 -15.24
N TYR A 306 -12.59 -10.77 -14.21
CA TYR A 306 -11.22 -10.29 -14.06
C TYR A 306 -10.34 -11.47 -13.71
N LYS A 307 -9.44 -11.85 -14.61
CA LYS A 307 -8.54 -12.98 -14.41
C LYS A 307 -7.10 -12.52 -14.48
N ASP A 308 -6.47 -12.51 -13.32
CA ASP A 308 -5.13 -12.00 -13.10
C ASP A 308 -4.11 -13.13 -13.02
N TYR A 309 -2.99 -12.94 -13.69
CA TYR A 309 -1.79 -13.76 -13.59
C TYR A 309 -0.61 -12.85 -13.28
N GLY A 310 0.06 -13.11 -12.17
CA GLY A 310 1.23 -12.36 -11.74
C GLY A 310 2.49 -13.22 -11.70
N VAL A 311 3.63 -12.61 -11.99
CA VAL A 311 4.96 -13.12 -11.70
C VAL A 311 5.75 -12.05 -10.98
N ASP A 312 6.52 -12.45 -9.99
CA ASP A 312 7.28 -11.54 -9.16
C ASP A 312 8.63 -12.11 -8.77
N ALA A 313 9.52 -11.23 -8.34
CA ALA A 313 10.82 -11.59 -7.81
C ALA A 313 11.30 -10.52 -6.83
N SER A 314 12.07 -10.96 -5.83
CA SER A 314 12.77 -10.08 -4.90
C SER A 314 14.21 -10.54 -4.69
N TYR A 315 15.09 -9.58 -4.42
CA TYR A 315 16.45 -9.82 -3.95
C TYR A 315 16.76 -8.89 -2.79
N GLN A 316 17.30 -9.45 -1.70
CA GLN A 316 17.71 -8.70 -0.53
C GLN A 316 19.14 -9.07 -0.13
N TYR A 317 20.02 -8.07 -0.10
CA TYR A 317 21.33 -8.17 0.52
C TYR A 317 21.35 -7.32 1.79
N LEU A 318 21.53 -7.93 2.96
CA LEU A 318 21.50 -7.22 4.24
C LEU A 318 22.90 -6.85 4.77
N GLY A 319 23.95 -7.56 4.32
CA GLY A 319 25.31 -7.39 4.83
C GLY A 319 25.36 -7.45 6.37
N THR A 320 26.01 -6.45 6.98
CA THR A 320 26.04 -6.27 8.45
C THR A 320 24.94 -5.32 8.96
N GLY A 321 24.00 -4.92 8.10
CA GLY A 321 23.05 -3.83 8.35
C GLY A 321 23.61 -2.43 8.07
N LYS A 322 24.90 -2.32 7.69
CA LYS A 322 25.52 -1.04 7.30
C LYS A 322 25.18 -0.63 5.87
N ASN A 323 25.22 -1.58 4.93
CA ASN A 323 24.89 -1.36 3.52
C ASN A 323 23.91 -2.45 3.12
N ILE A 324 22.67 -2.06 2.81
CA ILE A 324 21.60 -2.97 2.42
C ILE A 324 21.16 -2.60 1.01
N PHE A 325 20.96 -3.61 0.16
CA PHE A 325 20.43 -3.42 -1.18
C PHE A 325 19.21 -4.32 -1.36
N THR A 326 18.14 -3.77 -1.91
CA THR A 326 16.96 -4.55 -2.30
C THR A 326 16.59 -4.26 -3.75
N ALA A 327 16.00 -5.24 -4.41
CA ALA A 327 15.44 -5.09 -5.76
C ALA A 327 14.23 -5.99 -5.88
N ASP A 328 13.09 -5.40 -6.27
CA ASP A 328 11.82 -6.11 -6.40
C ASP A 328 11.20 -5.85 -7.78
N ALA A 329 10.53 -6.86 -8.31
CA ALA A 329 9.84 -6.82 -9.59
C ALA A 329 8.47 -7.50 -9.48
N LEU A 330 7.45 -6.90 -10.07
CA LEU A 330 6.11 -7.45 -10.21
C LEU A 330 5.58 -7.17 -11.61
N TYR A 331 5.15 -8.21 -12.31
CA TYR A 331 4.37 -8.10 -13.54
C TYR A 331 3.04 -8.82 -13.37
N VAL A 332 1.94 -8.14 -13.68
CA VAL A 332 0.58 -8.70 -13.65
C VAL A 332 -0.08 -8.47 -15.00
N THR A 333 -0.72 -9.50 -15.54
CA THR A 333 -1.62 -9.42 -16.70
C THR A 333 -3.02 -9.84 -16.30
N GLU A 334 -4.00 -9.04 -16.72
CA GLU A 334 -5.42 -9.26 -16.50
C GLU A 334 -6.12 -9.51 -17.83
N GLN A 335 -6.92 -10.56 -17.88
CA GLN A 335 -7.90 -10.78 -18.92
C GLN A 335 -9.28 -10.37 -18.41
N GLN A 336 -9.90 -9.40 -19.08
CA GLN A 336 -11.21 -8.89 -18.72
C GLN A 336 -12.28 -9.39 -19.68
N THR A 337 -13.43 -9.83 -19.15
CA THR A 337 -14.68 -9.97 -19.91
C THR A 337 -15.76 -9.13 -19.24
N LEU A 338 -16.06 -7.97 -19.82
CA LEU A 338 -16.87 -6.92 -19.23
C LEU A 338 -18.35 -7.05 -19.59
N THR A 339 -18.95 -8.24 -19.45
CA THR A 339 -20.35 -8.49 -19.87
C THR A 339 -21.33 -7.51 -19.21
N GLY A 340 -21.13 -7.25 -17.93
CA GLY A 340 -21.90 -6.27 -17.15
C GLY A 340 -21.85 -4.88 -17.75
N THR A 341 -20.64 -4.32 -17.85
CA THR A 341 -20.38 -2.97 -18.34
C THR A 341 -20.75 -2.81 -19.82
N TYR A 342 -20.39 -3.78 -20.66
CA TYR A 342 -20.67 -3.77 -22.10
C TYR A 342 -22.17 -3.78 -22.40
N SER A 343 -22.95 -4.60 -21.68
CA SER A 343 -24.40 -4.68 -21.88
C SER A 343 -25.15 -3.38 -21.59
N GLN A 344 -24.54 -2.49 -20.80
CA GLN A 344 -25.07 -1.16 -20.46
C GLN A 344 -24.45 -0.05 -21.32
N GLY A 345 -23.65 -0.40 -22.33
CA GLY A 345 -22.98 0.55 -23.22
C GLY A 345 -21.82 1.30 -22.55
N GLY A 346 -21.27 0.80 -21.43
CA GLY A 346 -20.15 1.41 -20.71
C GLY A 346 -18.76 0.98 -21.19
N SER A 347 -18.68 0.21 -22.28
CA SER A 347 -17.43 -0.23 -22.89
C SER A 347 -17.65 -0.53 -24.37
N SER A 348 -16.65 -0.23 -25.21
CA SER A 348 -16.65 -0.54 -26.64
C SER A 348 -16.33 -2.01 -26.92
N ASN A 349 -15.58 -2.65 -26.03
CA ASN A 349 -15.14 -4.02 -26.19
C ASN A 349 -15.72 -4.92 -25.10
N LEU A 350 -16.33 -6.04 -25.47
CA LEU A 350 -16.71 -7.06 -24.47
C LEU A 350 -15.49 -7.64 -23.74
N ARG A 351 -14.33 -7.69 -24.42
CA ARG A 351 -13.09 -8.26 -23.87
C ARG A 351 -11.97 -7.23 -23.96
N ASN A 352 -11.27 -7.06 -22.85
CA ASN A 352 -10.13 -6.15 -22.73
C ASN A 352 -8.97 -6.87 -22.02
N THR A 353 -7.81 -6.23 -22.03
CA THR A 353 -6.65 -6.64 -21.23
C THR A 353 -6.11 -5.42 -20.50
N VAL A 354 -5.61 -5.63 -19.29
CA VAL A 354 -4.87 -4.63 -18.52
C VAL A 354 -3.61 -5.30 -17.97
N ASN A 355 -2.49 -4.61 -18.00
CA ASN A 355 -1.22 -5.11 -17.50
C ASN A 355 -0.59 -4.06 -16.59
N SER A 356 0.12 -4.51 -15.57
CA SER A 356 0.95 -3.68 -14.69
C SER A 356 2.36 -4.25 -14.61
N LEU A 357 3.37 -3.40 -14.74
CA LEU A 357 4.77 -3.69 -14.46
C LEU A 357 5.25 -2.70 -13.40
N ASN A 358 5.82 -3.21 -12.31
CA ASN A 358 6.43 -2.44 -11.23
C ASN A 358 7.82 -2.98 -10.96
N LEU A 359 8.82 -2.11 -11.00
CA LEU A 359 10.22 -2.43 -10.72
C LEU A 359 10.72 -1.42 -9.69
N ASN A 360 11.43 -1.87 -8.67
CA ASN A 360 12.13 -0.95 -7.79
C ASN A 360 13.45 -1.55 -7.30
N GLY A 361 14.35 -0.68 -6.87
CA GLY A 361 15.52 -1.06 -6.10
C GLY A 361 15.85 0.00 -5.07
N SER A 362 16.26 -0.43 -3.88
CA SER A 362 16.61 0.46 -2.79
C SER A 362 18.01 0.20 -2.24
N TYR A 363 18.62 1.26 -1.73
CA TYR A 363 19.85 1.21 -0.96
C TYR A 363 19.62 1.88 0.39
N TRP A 364 20.04 1.20 1.46
CA TRP A 364 19.98 1.73 2.82
C TRP A 364 21.37 1.73 3.46
N TYR A 365 21.73 2.90 4.00
CA TYR A 365 22.92 3.06 4.82
C TYR A 365 22.54 3.10 6.30
N GLU A 366 23.14 2.17 7.08
CA GLU A 366 22.96 2.01 8.53
C GLU A 366 21.50 1.89 9.00
N ASN A 367 20.63 1.32 8.15
CA ASN A 367 19.18 1.29 8.37
C ASN A 367 18.56 2.68 8.65
N THR A 368 19.18 3.77 8.17
CA THR A 368 18.70 5.13 8.44
C THR A 368 18.49 5.92 7.18
N TYR A 369 19.46 5.95 6.27
CA TYR A 369 19.36 6.74 5.05
C TYR A 369 19.03 5.84 3.88
N GLY A 370 17.84 6.02 3.30
CA GLY A 370 17.34 5.23 2.18
C GLY A 370 17.28 6.05 0.90
N ILE A 371 17.60 5.41 -0.22
CA ILE A 371 17.21 5.87 -1.56
C ILE A 371 16.56 4.71 -2.30
N THR A 372 15.41 4.97 -2.92
CA THR A 372 14.70 4.00 -3.77
C THR A 372 14.49 4.59 -5.15
N LEU A 373 14.77 3.80 -6.19
CA LEU A 373 14.46 4.11 -7.57
C LEU A 373 13.42 3.11 -8.06
N ALA A 374 12.40 3.60 -8.76
CA ALA A 374 11.36 2.74 -9.30
C ALA A 374 10.93 3.14 -10.72
N GLY A 375 10.39 2.16 -11.45
CA GLY A 375 9.74 2.34 -12.73
C GLY A 375 8.42 1.59 -12.75
N PHE A 376 7.38 2.21 -13.30
CA PHE A 376 6.05 1.62 -13.37
C PHE A 376 5.43 1.80 -14.75
N ARG A 377 4.56 0.87 -15.13
CA ARG A 377 3.77 0.94 -16.36
C ARG A 377 2.46 0.19 -16.22
N ASN A 378 1.37 0.89 -16.42
CA ASN A 378 0.03 0.35 -16.60
C ASN A 378 -0.34 0.49 -18.07
N ASN A 379 -0.80 -0.57 -18.72
CA ASN A 379 -1.22 -0.53 -20.13
C ASN A 379 -2.31 -1.56 -20.41
N GLY A 380 -2.87 -1.56 -21.61
CA GLY A 380 -3.95 -2.48 -21.93
C GLY A 380 -4.54 -2.27 -23.31
N THR A 381 -5.61 -3.02 -23.58
CA THR A 381 -6.44 -2.84 -24.77
C THR A 381 -7.08 -1.44 -24.73
N ALA A 382 -7.05 -0.72 -25.85
CA ALA A 382 -7.72 0.57 -25.98
C ALA A 382 -9.25 0.38 -26.08
N ASP A 383 -10.00 1.18 -25.33
CA ASP A 383 -11.46 1.19 -25.28
C ASP A 383 -11.96 2.63 -25.04
N PRO A 384 -12.43 3.33 -26.10
CA PRO A 384 -12.75 4.75 -26.02
C PRO A 384 -13.98 5.05 -25.16
N ILE A 385 -14.88 4.08 -24.96
CA ILE A 385 -16.04 4.26 -24.07
C ILE A 385 -15.63 3.99 -22.63
N LEU A 386 -14.85 2.93 -22.38
CA LEU A 386 -14.47 2.54 -21.02
C LEU A 386 -13.59 3.58 -20.32
N TYR A 387 -12.54 4.07 -21.01
CA TYR A 387 -11.60 5.00 -20.39
C TYR A 387 -12.02 6.47 -20.55
N ALA A 388 -12.88 6.77 -21.52
CA ALA A 388 -13.42 8.12 -21.77
C ALA A 388 -12.36 9.24 -21.84
N ASN A 389 -11.10 8.90 -22.15
CA ASN A 389 -10.00 9.84 -22.34
C ASN A 389 -9.69 10.00 -23.83
N ARG A 390 -8.88 11.01 -24.18
CA ARG A 390 -8.62 11.38 -25.57
C ARG A 390 -8.08 10.23 -26.43
N THR A 391 -7.25 9.36 -25.85
CA THR A 391 -6.58 8.29 -26.60
C THR A 391 -7.34 6.97 -26.55
N GLY A 392 -8.38 6.87 -25.71
CA GLY A 392 -9.07 5.63 -25.39
C GLY A 392 -8.12 4.57 -24.78
N SER A 393 -7.03 4.98 -24.13
CA SER A 393 -5.99 4.06 -23.66
C SER A 393 -5.77 4.18 -22.15
N PRO A 394 -5.52 3.07 -21.45
CA PRO A 394 -5.14 3.11 -20.03
C PRO A 394 -3.64 3.35 -19.82
N LEU A 395 -2.87 3.58 -20.89
CA LEU A 395 -1.42 3.58 -20.83
C LEU A 395 -0.87 4.77 -20.01
N THR A 396 -0.40 4.48 -18.81
CA THR A 396 0.27 5.43 -17.93
C THR A 396 1.57 4.82 -17.44
N GLN A 397 2.67 5.56 -17.53
CA GLN A 397 3.99 5.04 -17.17
C GLN A 397 4.94 6.15 -16.70
N GLY A 398 5.87 5.78 -15.85
CA GLY A 398 6.79 6.74 -15.25
C GLY A 398 7.88 6.12 -14.40
N TYR A 399 8.59 7.00 -13.71
CA TYR A 399 9.67 6.67 -12.79
C TYR A 399 9.44 7.38 -11.46
N MET A 400 9.98 6.80 -10.40
CA MET A 400 9.95 7.39 -9.06
C MET A 400 11.36 7.38 -8.47
N VAL A 401 11.68 8.42 -7.72
CA VAL A 401 12.81 8.44 -6.80
C VAL A 401 12.31 8.84 -5.42
N GLU A 402 12.74 8.13 -4.39
CA GLU A 402 12.40 8.45 -3.02
C GLU A 402 13.63 8.44 -2.12
N PHE A 403 13.74 9.47 -1.29
CA PHE A 403 14.72 9.56 -0.22
C PHE A 403 14.02 9.40 1.11
N ASN A 404 14.58 8.57 1.99
CA ASN A 404 14.05 8.36 3.32
C ASN A 404 15.11 8.58 4.40
N ILE A 405 14.69 9.12 5.54
CA ILE A 405 15.51 9.20 6.76
C ILE A 405 14.71 8.62 7.92
N ASN A 406 15.21 7.51 8.48
CA ASN A 406 14.65 6.83 9.64
C ASN A 406 15.65 6.93 10.82
N PRO A 407 15.56 7.98 11.66
CA PRO A 407 16.52 8.19 12.75
C PRO A 407 16.40 7.15 13.87
N PHE A 408 15.24 6.50 13.99
CA PHE A 408 14.92 5.54 15.05
C PHE A 408 14.80 4.11 14.50
N GLY A 409 14.38 3.16 15.34
CA GLY A 409 14.17 1.77 14.94
C GLY A 409 15.36 0.83 15.09
N LYS A 410 16.49 1.29 15.64
CA LYS A 410 17.67 0.47 16.01
C LYS A 410 17.70 0.24 17.52
N PHE A 411 18.46 -0.76 17.99
CA PHE A 411 18.57 -1.08 19.43
C PHE A 411 18.98 0.09 20.33
N ASN A 412 19.83 0.98 19.82
CA ASN A 412 20.33 2.14 20.56
C ASN A 412 19.61 3.45 20.18
N SER A 413 18.48 3.36 19.49
CA SER A 413 17.67 4.53 19.16
C SER A 413 17.01 5.12 20.41
N PHE A 414 16.76 6.42 20.36
CA PHE A 414 16.02 7.13 21.39
C PHE A 414 14.68 6.43 21.68
N ASP A 415 14.39 6.21 22.96
CA ASP A 415 13.15 5.63 23.49
C ASP A 415 12.70 4.33 22.78
N GLN A 416 13.65 3.50 22.34
CA GLN A 416 13.36 2.16 21.82
C GLN A 416 12.73 1.30 22.94
N PRO A 417 11.70 0.48 22.64
CA PRO A 417 11.00 0.27 21.38
C PRO A 417 9.66 1.05 21.33
N TRP A 418 9.57 2.31 21.72
CA TRP A 418 8.29 3.03 21.82
C TRP A 418 8.01 4.00 20.68
N VAL A 419 9.07 4.46 20.01
CA VAL A 419 8.99 5.47 18.96
C VAL A 419 9.65 5.00 17.68
N ASN A 420 9.06 5.37 16.55
CA ASN A 420 9.70 5.33 15.24
C ASN A 420 9.33 6.60 14.47
N LEU A 421 10.14 6.96 13.49
CA LEU A 421 9.95 8.17 12.69
C LEU A 421 10.55 7.96 11.30
N ARG A 422 9.86 8.42 10.25
CA ARG A 422 10.36 8.48 8.88
C ARG A 422 10.08 9.85 8.29
N PHE A 423 11.13 10.43 7.72
CA PHE A 423 10.99 11.52 6.75
C PHE A 423 11.07 10.93 5.35
N GLY A 424 10.14 11.27 4.47
CA GLY A 424 10.15 10.84 3.08
C GLY A 424 10.08 12.02 2.12
N LEU A 425 10.83 11.93 1.03
CA LEU A 425 10.75 12.84 -0.11
C LEU A 425 10.75 12.03 -1.39
N GLN A 426 9.59 11.95 -2.03
CA GLN A 426 9.32 11.19 -3.23
C GLN A 426 9.08 12.14 -4.40
N TYR A 427 9.63 11.81 -5.57
CA TYR A 427 9.36 12.49 -6.82
C TYR A 427 8.91 11.48 -7.87
N THR A 428 7.72 11.68 -8.42
CA THR A 428 7.13 10.86 -9.48
C THR A 428 7.17 11.63 -10.79
N TYR A 429 7.77 11.01 -11.82
CA TYR A 429 7.92 11.56 -13.15
C TYR A 429 7.14 10.74 -14.17
N TYR A 430 6.17 11.35 -14.85
CA TYR A 430 5.33 10.70 -15.87
C TYR A 430 5.90 10.94 -17.27
N THR A 431 6.13 9.84 -18.01
CA THR A 431 6.52 9.91 -19.43
C THR A 431 5.30 9.80 -20.35
N LEU A 432 4.30 9.02 -19.93
CA LEU A 432 3.00 8.89 -20.59
C LEU A 432 1.92 8.93 -19.51
N PHE A 433 0.82 9.60 -19.82
CA PHE A 433 -0.39 9.60 -19.03
C PHE A 433 -1.56 9.45 -20.00
N ASP A 434 -2.52 8.57 -19.71
CA ASP A 434 -3.67 8.30 -20.58
C ASP A 434 -3.28 8.13 -22.07
N GLY A 435 -2.23 7.36 -22.32
CA GLY A 435 -1.75 6.99 -23.65
C GLY A 435 -0.90 8.03 -24.38
N ALA A 436 -0.62 9.21 -23.82
CA ALA A 436 0.14 10.24 -24.52
C ALA A 436 1.16 10.98 -23.64
N ALA A 437 2.25 11.42 -24.25
CA ALA A 437 3.24 12.29 -23.61
C ALA A 437 2.82 13.77 -23.62
N SER A 438 2.11 14.17 -24.68
CA SER A 438 1.65 15.53 -24.90
C SER A 438 0.15 15.60 -25.15
N ASN A 439 -0.47 16.68 -24.68
CA ASN A 439 -1.89 16.96 -24.81
C ASN A 439 -2.75 15.72 -24.49
N PHE A 440 -2.49 15.02 -23.38
CA PHE A 440 -3.11 13.72 -23.11
C PHE A 440 -4.63 13.84 -22.93
N ASP A 441 -5.10 14.96 -22.40
CA ASP A 441 -6.49 15.28 -22.12
C ASP A 441 -7.23 15.95 -23.29
N GLY A 442 -6.51 16.39 -24.33
CA GLY A 442 -7.10 17.16 -25.44
C GLY A 442 -7.29 18.64 -25.15
N ALA A 443 -6.90 19.12 -23.97
CA ALA A 443 -7.00 20.50 -23.51
C ALA A 443 -5.63 21.21 -23.40
N GLY A 444 -4.56 20.55 -23.84
CA GLY A 444 -3.20 21.10 -23.90
C GLY A 444 -2.27 20.57 -22.79
N THR A 445 -2.75 19.70 -21.91
CA THR A 445 -1.96 19.23 -20.76
C THR A 445 -1.03 18.08 -21.17
N ASN A 446 0.25 18.18 -20.82
CA ASN A 446 1.24 17.14 -21.10
C ASN A 446 1.36 16.17 -19.93
N ALA A 447 1.85 14.94 -20.14
CA ALA A 447 2.01 13.95 -19.08
C ALA A 447 2.84 14.47 -17.90
N HIS A 448 3.92 15.20 -18.17
CA HIS A 448 4.79 15.77 -17.15
C HIS A 448 4.11 16.86 -16.30
N ALA A 449 2.95 17.38 -16.69
CA ALA A 449 2.16 18.28 -15.85
C ALA A 449 1.70 17.60 -14.55
N ASN A 450 1.57 16.28 -14.57
CA ASN A 450 1.23 15.45 -13.40
C ASN A 450 2.45 15.06 -12.56
N ASN A 451 3.68 15.46 -12.94
CA ASN A 451 4.86 15.15 -12.13
C ASN A 451 4.66 15.66 -10.71
N THR A 452 4.98 14.84 -9.72
CA THR A 452 4.57 15.07 -8.35
C THR A 452 5.78 15.06 -7.44
N LEU A 453 5.93 16.10 -6.62
CA LEU A 453 6.77 16.10 -5.44
C LEU A 453 5.89 15.84 -4.22
N PHE A 454 6.22 14.79 -3.47
CA PHE A 454 5.51 14.37 -2.27
C PHE A 454 6.51 14.31 -1.12
N ALA A 455 6.27 15.10 -0.08
CA ALA A 455 7.06 15.09 1.14
C ALA A 455 6.18 14.65 2.31
N TYR A 456 6.68 13.82 3.20
CA TYR A 456 5.91 13.37 4.36
C TYR A 456 6.76 13.12 5.60
N VAL A 457 6.10 13.20 6.76
CA VAL A 457 6.60 12.77 8.06
C VAL A 457 5.65 11.72 8.59
N TRP A 458 6.18 10.54 8.94
CA TRP A 458 5.45 9.40 9.47
C TRP A 458 6.00 9.02 10.84
#